data_AF-A0A949YL35-F1
#
_entry.id   AF-A0A949YL35-F1
#
_cell.length_a   1.000
_cell.length_b   1.000
_cell.length_c   1.000
_cell.angle_alpha   90.00
_cell.angle_beta   90.00
_cell.angle_gamma   90.00
#
_symmetry.space_group_name_H-M   'P 1'
#
loop_
_entity.id
_entity.type
_entity.pdbx_description
1 polymer ?
#
loop_
_entity_poly.entity_id
_entity_poly.type
_entity_poly.pdbx_seq_one_letter_code
_entity_poly.pdbx_strand_id
1 'polypeptide(L)'
;MRCSNWYRGCSTHRVWSAAATILWEVQFEDPTIPLDPELFVASQPLTSSFADPWSSLAHPVAGHRYRQSVRRIIRRLRTELKREIRRTEDLLRQGRALSTIIGSQDARLSPLGLYIAAHRADRPDLAGRVRPGAIEQHNCCPLYRSACLAFLPAELYPTEASNRGVEAKGTYKLPREIGSCN
;
A
#
# COMPACT_ATOMS: atom_id res chain seq x y z
N MET A 1 -31.94 11.47 6.01
CA MET A 1 -30.58 11.14 6.47
C MET A 1 -30.69 10.31 7.73
N ARG A 2 -30.37 9.01 7.68
CA ARG A 2 -30.36 8.14 8.86
C ARG A 2 -28.95 8.14 9.44
N CYS A 3 -28.76 8.74 10.60
CA CYS A 3 -27.56 8.53 11.39
C CYS A 3 -27.57 7.07 11.83
N SER A 4 -26.67 6.26 11.29
CA SER A 4 -26.40 4.95 11.85
C SER A 4 -26.02 5.15 13.31
N ASN A 5 -26.83 4.64 14.24
CA ASN A 5 -26.45 4.56 15.64
C ASN A 5 -25.24 3.64 15.72
N TRP A 6 -24.04 4.22 15.67
CA TRP A 6 -22.82 3.56 16.08
C TRP A 6 -22.98 3.27 17.57
N TYR A 7 -23.51 2.10 17.89
CA TYR A 7 -23.41 1.56 19.23
C TYR A 7 -21.94 1.67 19.63
N ARG A 8 -21.66 2.37 20.73
CA ARG A 8 -20.35 2.39 21.39
C ARG A 8 -20.07 0.98 21.94
N GLY A 9 -19.84 0.01 21.06
CA GLY A 9 -19.16 -1.21 21.47
C GLY A 9 -17.81 -0.77 22.05
N CYS A 10 -17.50 -1.20 23.27
CA CYS A 10 -16.25 -0.85 23.92
C CYS A 10 -15.11 -1.58 23.22
N SER A 11 -14.35 -0.86 22.38
CA SER A 11 -13.06 -1.34 21.91
C SER A 11 -12.11 -1.43 23.12
N THR A 12 -12.09 -2.58 23.79
CA THR A 12 -11.19 -2.79 24.93
C THR A 12 -9.75 -2.96 24.45
N HIS A 13 -8.77 -2.70 25.32
CA HIS A 13 -7.37 -3.00 25.04
C HIS A 13 -7.17 -4.45 24.57
N ARG A 14 -7.95 -5.38 25.13
CA ARG A 14 -7.92 -6.81 24.76
C ARG A 14 -8.28 -7.05 23.30
N VAL A 15 -9.28 -6.34 22.75
CA VAL A 15 -9.65 -6.45 21.34
C VAL A 15 -8.52 -5.97 20.45
N TRP A 16 -7.92 -4.82 20.77
CA TRP A 16 -6.82 -4.28 19.97
C TRP A 16 -5.55 -5.13 20.05
N SER A 17 -5.23 -5.69 21.23
CA SER A 17 -4.13 -6.64 21.37
C SER A 17 -4.36 -7.89 20.52
N ALA A 18 -5.56 -8.48 20.58
CA ALA A 18 -5.89 -9.65 19.77
C ALA A 18 -5.84 -9.34 18.25
N ALA A 19 -6.38 -8.20 17.83
CA ALA A 19 -6.33 -7.76 16.44
C ALA A 19 -4.89 -7.55 15.94
N ALA A 20 -4.04 -6.94 16.78
CA ALA A 20 -2.62 -6.76 16.47
C ALA A 20 -1.88 -8.10 16.34
N THR A 21 -2.15 -9.05 17.24
CA THR A 21 -1.62 -10.41 17.14
C THR A 21 -2.03 -11.07 15.82
N ILE A 22 -3.32 -11.01 15.46
CA ILE A 22 -3.82 -11.58 14.20
C ILE A 22 -3.17 -10.92 12.98
N LEU A 23 -3.06 -9.59 12.96
CA LEU A 23 -2.41 -8.87 11.86
C LEU A 23 -0.93 -9.28 11.72
N TRP A 24 -0.23 -9.41 12.85
CA TRP A 24 1.16 -9.85 12.87
C TRP A 24 1.30 -11.30 12.38
N GLU A 25 0.46 -12.22 12.85
CA GLU A 25 0.44 -13.62 12.39
C GLU A 25 0.18 -13.71 10.89
N VAL A 26 -0.76 -12.92 10.37
CA VAL A 26 -1.03 -12.88 8.92
C VAL A 26 0.19 -12.43 8.12
N GLN A 27 0.90 -11.39 8.58
CA GLN A 27 2.11 -10.93 7.90
C GLN A 27 3.25 -11.96 8.04
N PHE A 28 3.37 -12.60 9.19
CA PHE A 28 4.37 -13.62 9.44
C PHE A 28 4.19 -14.84 8.52
N GLU A 29 2.94 -15.27 8.32
CA GLU A 29 2.59 -16.35 7.38
C GLU A 29 2.82 -15.96 5.91
N ASP A 30 2.58 -14.70 5.54
CA ASP A 30 2.69 -14.21 4.16
C ASP A 30 3.28 -12.79 4.16
N PRO A 31 4.62 -12.64 4.02
CA PRO A 31 5.29 -11.34 4.04
C PRO A 31 4.88 -10.37 2.92
N THR A 32 4.11 -10.85 1.92
CA THR A 32 3.57 -10.00 0.86
C THR A 32 2.34 -9.21 1.29
N ILE A 33 1.74 -9.59 2.42
CA ILE A 33 0.62 -8.89 3.05
C ILE A 33 1.18 -7.77 3.94
N PRO A 34 0.71 -6.52 3.79
CA PRO A 34 1.24 -5.42 4.58
C PRO A 34 0.84 -5.53 6.05
N LEU A 35 1.67 -4.99 6.93
CA LEU A 35 1.32 -4.76 8.33
C LEU A 35 0.61 -3.40 8.44
N ASP A 36 -0.65 -3.34 7.99
CA ASP A 36 -1.44 -2.12 7.94
C ASP A 36 -2.72 -2.25 8.79
N PRO A 37 -2.74 -1.65 10.00
CA PRO A 37 -3.88 -1.75 10.90
C PRO A 37 -5.13 -1.02 10.38
N GLU A 38 -4.97 0.07 9.64
CA GLU A 38 -6.11 0.82 9.09
C GLU A 38 -6.79 0.00 8.00
N LEU A 39 -6.01 -0.56 7.07
CA LEU A 39 -6.53 -1.45 6.04
C LEU A 39 -7.09 -2.75 6.63
N PHE A 40 -6.50 -3.27 7.71
CA PHE A 40 -7.01 -4.44 8.43
C PHE A 40 -8.42 -4.19 8.98
N VAL A 41 -8.62 -3.06 9.66
CA VAL A 41 -9.93 -2.64 10.17
C VAL A 41 -10.91 -2.39 9.02
N ALA A 42 -10.49 -1.66 7.98
CA ALA A 42 -11.32 -1.35 6.81
C ALA A 42 -11.74 -2.58 6.00
N SER A 43 -11.00 -3.69 6.10
CA SER A 43 -11.34 -4.95 5.44
C SER A 43 -12.44 -5.75 6.15
N GLN A 44 -12.85 -5.34 7.36
CA GLN A 44 -13.89 -6.02 8.12
C GLN A 44 -15.29 -5.57 7.66
N PRO A 45 -16.27 -6.49 7.69
CA PRO A 45 -17.63 -6.18 7.26
C PRO A 45 -18.31 -5.18 8.21
N LEU A 46 -18.99 -4.18 7.61
CA LEU A 46 -19.88 -3.24 8.31
C LEU A 46 -21.33 -3.75 8.26
N THR A 47 -21.60 -5.03 8.55
CA THR A 47 -22.96 -5.57 8.46
C THR A 47 -23.82 -5.14 9.66
N SER A 48 -25.02 -4.63 9.36
CA SER A 48 -25.95 -3.98 10.29
C SER A 48 -26.78 -4.92 11.17
N SER A 49 -26.63 -6.24 11.06
CA SER A 49 -27.54 -7.21 11.69
C SER A 49 -26.81 -8.19 12.61
N PHE A 50 -26.28 -7.73 13.73
CA PHE A 50 -25.75 -8.56 14.83
C PHE A 50 -24.32 -9.09 14.68
N ALA A 51 -23.37 -8.33 15.22
CA ALA A 51 -22.28 -8.75 16.12
C ALA A 51 -21.56 -7.46 16.55
N ASP A 52 -21.00 -7.42 17.76
CA ASP A 52 -20.12 -6.32 18.15
C ASP A 52 -18.96 -6.24 17.12
N PRO A 53 -18.84 -5.15 16.34
CA PRO A 53 -17.85 -5.05 15.27
C PRO A 53 -16.42 -5.23 15.79
N TRP A 54 -16.20 -4.88 17.06
CA TRP A 54 -14.93 -5.05 17.76
C TRP A 54 -14.65 -6.53 18.07
N SER A 55 -15.63 -7.29 18.53
CA SER A 55 -15.48 -8.74 18.72
C SER A 55 -15.13 -9.49 17.43
N SER A 56 -15.68 -9.08 16.28
CA SER A 56 -15.32 -9.69 14.99
C SER A 56 -13.89 -9.39 14.57
N LEU A 57 -13.31 -8.26 15.02
CA LEU A 57 -11.93 -7.86 14.72
C LEU A 57 -10.91 -8.74 15.44
N ALA A 58 -11.26 -9.25 16.62
CA ALA A 58 -10.42 -10.12 17.45
C ALA A 58 -10.50 -11.61 17.09
N HIS A 59 -11.28 -11.99 16.06
CA HIS A 59 -11.45 -13.39 15.66
C HIS A 59 -10.45 -13.76 14.55
N PRO A 60 -9.85 -14.98 14.53
CA PRO A 60 -8.90 -15.39 13.47
C PRO A 60 -9.42 -15.23 12.04
N VAL A 61 -10.74 -15.31 11.85
CA VAL A 61 -11.41 -15.09 10.56
C VAL A 61 -11.16 -13.67 10.00
N ALA A 62 -10.93 -12.66 10.86
CA ALA A 62 -10.56 -11.31 10.45
C ALA A 62 -9.26 -11.32 9.63
N GLY A 63 -8.28 -12.14 10.01
CA GLY A 63 -7.04 -12.33 9.28
C GLY A 63 -7.24 -12.93 7.88
N HIS A 64 -8.14 -13.91 7.74
CA HIS A 64 -8.49 -14.44 6.42
C HIS A 64 -9.18 -13.41 5.52
N ARG A 65 -10.11 -12.62 6.07
CA ARG A 65 -10.79 -11.54 5.33
C ARG A 65 -9.80 -10.50 4.85
N TYR A 66 -8.88 -10.08 5.73
CA TYR A 66 -7.84 -9.14 5.38
C TYR A 66 -6.96 -9.64 4.22
N ARG A 67 -6.44 -10.87 4.31
CA ARG A 67 -5.68 -11.51 3.23
C ARG A 67 -6.43 -11.51 1.90
N GLN A 68 -7.71 -11.89 1.93
CA GLN A 68 -8.55 -11.90 0.73
C GLN A 68 -8.76 -10.50 0.16
N SER A 69 -8.99 -9.49 1.01
CA SER A 69 -9.17 -8.10 0.62
C SER A 69 -7.90 -7.55 -0.04
N VAL A 70 -6.74 -7.70 0.60
CA VAL A 70 -5.44 -7.27 0.05
C VAL A 70 -5.17 -7.94 -1.30
N ARG A 71 -5.34 -9.26 -1.40
CA ARG A 71 -5.15 -9.99 -2.66
C ARG A 71 -6.10 -9.50 -3.76
N ARG A 72 -7.35 -9.16 -3.41
CA ARG A 72 -8.33 -8.60 -4.36
C ARG A 72 -7.89 -7.21 -4.84
N ILE A 73 -7.44 -6.34 -3.94
CA ILE A 73 -6.92 -5.02 -4.27
C ILE A 73 -5.73 -5.15 -5.22
N ILE A 74 -4.71 -5.95 -4.86
CA ILE A 74 -3.52 -6.16 -5.71
C ILE A 74 -3.91 -6.67 -7.10
N ARG A 75 -4.84 -7.63 -7.21
CA ARG A 75 -5.33 -8.13 -8.51
C ARG A 75 -6.02 -7.04 -9.34
N ARG A 76 -6.79 -6.16 -8.71
CA ARG A 76 -7.44 -5.03 -9.37
C ARG A 76 -6.39 -4.03 -9.87
N LEU A 77 -5.46 -3.60 -9.00
CA LEU A 77 -4.36 -2.69 -9.37
C LEU A 77 -3.52 -3.25 -10.52
N ARG A 78 -3.22 -4.55 -10.50
CA ARG A 78 -2.50 -5.23 -11.60
C ARG A 78 -3.27 -5.16 -12.92
N THR A 79 -4.59 -5.29 -12.87
CA THR A 79 -5.46 -5.21 -14.05
C THR A 79 -5.52 -3.79 -14.60
N GLU A 80 -5.60 -2.79 -13.71
CA GLU A 80 -5.56 -1.37 -14.06
C GLU A 80 -4.23 -1.03 -14.76
N LEU A 81 -3.08 -1.34 -14.13
CA LEU A 81 -1.76 -1.16 -14.74
C LEU A 81 -1.61 -1.87 -16.08
N LYS A 82 -2.10 -3.12 -16.20
CA LYS A 82 -2.05 -3.86 -17.47
C LYS A 82 -2.80 -3.12 -18.59
N ARG A 83 -3.94 -2.50 -18.29
CA ARG A 83 -4.73 -1.73 -19.25
C ARG A 83 -4.01 -0.45 -19.66
N GLU A 84 -3.40 0.25 -18.72
CA GLU A 84 -2.64 1.48 -18.97
C GLU A 84 -1.41 1.23 -19.84
N ILE A 85 -0.65 0.17 -19.52
CA ILE A 85 0.54 -0.24 -20.29
C ILE A 85 0.14 -0.61 -21.72
N ARG A 86 -0.90 -1.45 -21.88
CA ARG A 86 -1.41 -1.83 -23.21
C ARG A 86 -1.85 -0.61 -24.02
N ARG A 87 -2.56 0.33 -23.39
CA ARG A 87 -2.97 1.56 -24.05
C ARG A 87 -1.77 2.39 -24.51
N THR A 88 -0.74 2.50 -23.67
CA THR A 88 0.48 3.21 -24.04
C THR A 88 1.16 2.52 -25.21
N GLU A 89 1.27 1.20 -25.19
CA GLU A 89 1.79 0.39 -26.31
C GLU A 89 0.97 0.57 -27.60
N ASP A 90 -0.37 0.65 -27.51
CA ASP A 90 -1.25 0.91 -28.65
C ASP A 90 -0.99 2.31 -29.25
N LEU A 91 -0.84 3.34 -28.41
CA LEU A 91 -0.55 4.71 -28.86
C LEU A 91 0.84 4.80 -29.52
N LEU A 92 1.83 4.08 -28.99
CA LEU A 92 3.16 3.97 -29.60
C LEU A 92 3.09 3.29 -30.97
N ARG A 93 2.31 2.20 -31.09
CA ARG A 93 2.08 1.51 -32.38
C ARG A 93 1.37 2.39 -33.41
N GLN A 94 0.57 3.36 -32.97
CA GLN A 94 -0.04 4.38 -33.82
C GLN A 94 0.93 5.52 -34.20
N GLY A 95 2.21 5.42 -33.82
CA GLY A 95 3.25 6.40 -34.16
C GLY A 95 3.30 7.61 -33.22
N ARG A 96 2.55 7.63 -32.12
CA ARG A 96 2.68 8.71 -31.13
C ARG A 96 3.98 8.55 -30.36
N ALA A 97 4.75 9.62 -30.22
CA ALA A 97 5.97 9.60 -29.43
C ALA A 97 5.67 9.46 -27.93
N LEU A 98 6.49 8.69 -27.20
CA LEU A 98 6.32 8.49 -25.76
C LEU A 98 6.38 9.81 -24.97
N SER A 99 7.23 10.75 -25.37
CA SER A 99 7.30 12.08 -24.76
C SER A 99 6.00 12.85 -24.89
N THR A 100 5.30 12.74 -26.02
CA THR A 100 3.98 13.35 -26.24
C THR A 100 2.90 12.68 -25.41
N ILE A 101 2.95 11.35 -25.25
CA ILE A 101 2.01 10.61 -24.40
C ILE A 101 2.20 11.02 -22.94
N ILE A 102 3.44 11.08 -22.45
CA ILE A 102 3.76 11.52 -21.09
C ILE A 102 3.34 12.98 -20.84
N GLY A 103 3.51 13.85 -21.84
CA GLY A 103 3.05 15.23 -21.75
C GLY A 103 1.53 15.39 -21.86
N SER A 104 0.80 14.34 -22.23
CA SER A 104 -0.66 14.38 -22.33
C SER A 104 -1.30 14.16 -20.96
N GLN A 105 -2.28 14.98 -20.60
CA GLN A 105 -3.07 14.82 -19.38
C GLN A 105 -4.19 13.76 -19.55
N ASP A 106 -3.87 12.60 -20.15
CA ASP A 106 -4.85 11.52 -20.29
C ASP A 106 -5.10 10.89 -18.92
N ALA A 107 -6.25 11.20 -18.31
CA ALA A 107 -6.67 10.68 -17.01
C ALA A 107 -6.73 9.14 -16.91
N ARG A 108 -6.61 8.45 -18.05
CA ARG A 108 -6.64 6.99 -18.13
C ARG A 108 -5.24 6.37 -18.12
N LEU A 109 -4.19 7.17 -17.96
CA LEU A 109 -2.80 6.74 -17.80
C LEU A 109 -2.29 7.27 -16.46
N SER A 110 -1.95 6.37 -15.54
CA SER A 110 -1.36 6.78 -14.27
C SER A 110 0.14 7.09 -14.44
N PRO A 111 0.72 7.94 -13.58
CA PRO A 111 2.17 8.16 -13.55
C PRO A 111 2.97 6.86 -13.46
N LEU A 112 2.50 5.89 -12.69
CA LEU A 112 3.17 4.59 -12.54
C LEU A 112 3.06 3.73 -13.81
N GLY A 113 1.92 3.75 -14.49
CA GLY A 113 1.76 3.08 -15.79
C GLY A 113 2.71 3.66 -16.85
N LEU A 114 2.83 4.98 -16.91
CA LEU A 114 3.76 5.68 -17.79
C LEU A 114 5.23 5.41 -17.43
N TYR A 115 5.56 5.35 -16.13
CA TYR A 115 6.90 4.99 -15.65
C TYR A 115 7.32 3.59 -16.13
N ILE A 116 6.43 2.61 -16.01
CA ILE A 116 6.69 1.24 -16.49
C ILE A 116 6.85 1.23 -18.01
N ALA A 117 6.01 1.96 -18.74
CA ALA A 117 6.11 2.06 -20.20
C ALA A 117 7.43 2.68 -20.65
N ALA A 118 7.94 3.70 -19.94
CA ALA A 118 9.23 4.31 -20.23
C ALA A 118 10.41 3.36 -20.02
N HIS A 119 10.40 2.55 -18.95
CA HIS A 119 11.39 1.49 -18.75
C HIS A 119 11.35 0.42 -19.84
N ARG A 120 10.15 -0.01 -20.25
CA ARG A 120 9.99 -1.00 -21.33
C ARG A 120 10.44 -0.49 -22.69
N ALA A 121 10.36 0.82 -22.90
CA ALA A 121 10.83 1.48 -24.12
C ALA A 121 12.33 1.83 -24.08
N ASP A 122 13.06 1.44 -23.03
CA ASP A 122 14.46 1.80 -22.79
C ASP A 122 14.71 3.32 -22.83
N ARG A 123 13.81 4.08 -22.20
CA ARG A 123 13.85 5.55 -22.12
C ARG A 123 14.03 6.02 -20.68
N PRO A 124 15.23 5.88 -20.09
CA PRO A 124 15.50 6.27 -18.70
C PRO A 124 15.31 7.78 -18.48
N ASP A 125 15.51 8.60 -19.52
CA ASP A 125 15.26 10.04 -19.49
C ASP A 125 13.77 10.36 -19.24
N LEU A 126 12.87 9.63 -19.92
CA LEU A 126 11.43 9.76 -19.76
C LEU A 126 10.94 9.13 -18.46
N ALA A 127 11.52 7.98 -18.07
CA ALA A 127 11.25 7.36 -16.78
C ALA A 127 11.62 8.31 -15.62
N GLY A 128 12.74 9.04 -15.74
CA GLY A 128 13.16 10.06 -14.77
C GLY A 128 12.15 11.20 -14.62
N ARG A 129 11.53 11.64 -15.72
CA ARG A 129 10.51 12.72 -15.71
C ARG A 129 9.23 12.32 -14.98
N VAL A 130 8.77 11.08 -15.14
CA VAL A 130 7.52 10.60 -14.52
C VAL A 130 7.72 9.99 -13.13
N ARG A 131 8.98 9.73 -12.75
CA ARG A 131 9.32 9.12 -11.46
C ARG A 131 8.68 9.82 -10.24
N PRO A 132 8.67 11.17 -10.11
CA PRO A 132 8.06 11.82 -8.96
C PRO A 132 6.58 11.49 -8.79
N GLY A 133 5.79 11.54 -9.88
CA GLY A 133 4.38 11.17 -9.84
C GLY A 133 4.16 9.68 -9.56
N ALA A 134 5.05 8.80 -10.02
CA ALA A 134 4.99 7.38 -9.70
C ALA A 134 5.30 7.10 -8.21
N ILE A 135 6.23 7.87 -7.61
CA ILE A 135 6.50 7.84 -6.16
C ILE A 135 5.30 8.37 -5.38
N GLU A 136 4.70 9.49 -5.80
CA GLU A 136 3.50 10.03 -5.17
C GLU A 136 2.34 9.01 -5.18
N GLN A 137 2.10 8.38 -6.33
CA GLN A 137 1.12 7.31 -6.45
C GLN A 137 1.43 6.12 -5.54
N HIS A 138 2.71 5.74 -5.39
CA HIS A 138 3.13 4.72 -4.42
C HIS A 138 2.83 5.13 -2.98
N ASN A 139 3.16 6.37 -2.60
CA ASN A 139 2.92 6.90 -1.26
C ASN A 139 1.43 6.92 -0.92
N CYS A 140 0.55 7.17 -1.91
CA CYS A 140 -0.90 7.06 -1.73
C CYS A 140 -1.39 5.61 -1.58
N CYS A 141 -0.75 4.64 -2.23
CA CYS A 141 -1.14 3.24 -2.16
C CYS A 141 0.06 2.29 -2.33
N PRO A 142 0.72 1.88 -1.23
CA PRO A 142 1.92 1.03 -1.29
C PRO A 142 1.70 -0.33 -1.95
N LEU A 143 0.45 -0.82 -2.01
CA LEU A 143 0.06 -2.06 -2.67
C LEU A 143 0.34 -2.08 -4.18
N TYR A 144 0.53 -0.90 -4.80
CA TYR A 144 1.02 -0.82 -6.17
C TYR A 144 2.36 -1.53 -6.35
N ARG A 145 3.23 -1.58 -5.34
CA ARG A 145 4.51 -2.30 -5.42
C ARG A 145 4.30 -3.76 -5.80
N SER A 146 3.47 -4.48 -5.05
CA SER A 146 3.15 -5.89 -5.31
C SER A 146 2.42 -6.09 -6.65
N ALA A 147 1.66 -5.09 -7.11
CA ALA A 147 1.02 -5.15 -8.43
C ALA A 147 2.02 -5.00 -9.57
N CYS A 148 3.00 -4.10 -9.43
CA CYS A 148 4.00 -3.75 -10.44
C CYS A 148 5.02 -4.85 -10.71
N LEU A 149 5.31 -5.73 -9.75
CA LEU A 149 6.30 -6.81 -9.92
C LEU A 149 5.99 -7.75 -11.11
N ALA A 150 4.75 -7.76 -11.61
CA ALA A 150 4.39 -8.50 -12.82
C ALA A 150 4.84 -7.83 -14.13
N PHE A 151 5.25 -6.55 -14.08
CA PHE A 151 5.55 -5.73 -15.25
C PHE A 151 6.93 -5.07 -15.23
N LEU A 152 7.51 -4.95 -14.04
CA LEU A 152 8.77 -4.26 -13.78
C LEU A 152 9.55 -5.02 -12.68
N PRO A 153 10.87 -5.25 -12.84
CA PRO A 153 11.73 -5.78 -11.78
C PRO A 153 11.65 -4.97 -10.48
N ALA A 154 11.86 -5.63 -9.35
CA ALA A 154 11.72 -5.01 -8.03
C ALA A 154 12.71 -3.86 -7.81
N GLU A 155 13.90 -3.97 -8.40
CA GLU A 155 15.02 -3.04 -8.30
C GLU A 155 14.75 -1.73 -9.04
N LEU A 156 13.88 -1.79 -10.05
CA LEU A 156 13.48 -0.63 -10.85
C LEU A 156 12.21 0.03 -10.30
N TYR A 157 11.59 -0.53 -9.25
CA TYR A 157 10.38 0.04 -8.69
C TYR A 157 10.63 1.45 -8.11
N PRO A 158 9.77 2.44 -8.40
CA PRO A 158 10.00 3.80 -7.94
C PRO A 158 9.70 3.91 -6.45
N THR A 159 10.72 3.76 -5.62
CA THR A 159 10.72 4.22 -4.24
C THR A 159 11.59 5.46 -4.11
N GLU A 160 11.34 6.25 -3.05
CA GLU A 160 12.35 7.19 -2.58
C GLU A 160 13.64 6.39 -2.32
N ALA A 161 14.77 6.86 -2.87
CA ALA A 161 16.05 6.34 -2.43
C ALA A 161 16.09 6.60 -0.93
N SER A 162 16.23 5.55 -0.12
CA SER A 162 16.36 5.73 1.32
C SER A 162 17.61 6.55 1.54
N ASN A 163 17.44 7.86 1.76
CA ASN A 163 18.49 8.75 2.25
C ASN A 163 18.78 8.41 3.73
N ARG A 164 18.96 7.12 4.04
CA ARG A 164 19.65 6.69 5.24
C ARG A 164 21.14 6.76 4.96
N GLY A 165 21.60 8.00 4.76
CA GLY A 165 22.87 8.39 5.33
C GLY A 165 22.76 8.07 6.82
N VAL A 166 23.72 7.30 7.30
CA VAL A 166 23.91 6.99 8.71
C VAL A 166 24.23 8.31 9.43
N GLU A 167 23.21 9.09 9.79
CA GLU A 167 23.33 10.04 10.89
C GLU A 167 23.01 9.29 12.18
N ALA A 168 24.02 8.57 12.67
CA ALA A 168 24.10 8.18 14.07
C ALA A 168 24.21 9.45 14.93
N LYS A 169 23.07 10.09 15.22
CA LYS A 169 22.96 11.10 16.28
C LYS A 169 21.72 10.81 17.11
N GLY A 170 21.98 10.22 18.27
CA GLY A 170 20.98 9.91 19.28
C GLY A 170 21.63 9.13 20.40
N THR A 171 22.65 9.70 21.03
CA THR A 171 23.14 9.23 22.32
C THR A 171 22.01 9.40 23.34
N TYR A 172 21.24 8.33 23.55
CA TYR A 172 20.33 8.22 24.68
C TYR A 172 21.20 8.17 25.94
N LYS A 173 21.34 9.29 26.65
CA LYS A 173 21.79 9.27 28.03
C LYS A 173 20.69 8.62 28.85
N LEU A 174 20.97 7.43 29.37
CA LEU A 174 20.15 6.78 30.39
C LEU A 174 19.96 7.74 31.58
N PRO A 175 18.73 7.91 32.09
CA PRO A 175 18.51 8.64 33.34
C PRO A 175 19.26 7.95 34.49
N ARG A 176 19.98 8.75 35.27
CA ARG A 176 20.66 8.34 36.50
C ARG A 176 19.69 7.63 37.44
N GLU A 177 20.19 6.57 38.05
CA GLU A 177 19.58 5.80 39.13
C GLU A 177 18.90 6.71 40.16
N ILE A 178 17.60 6.48 40.38
CA ILE A 178 16.87 7.04 41.50
C ILE A 178 16.97 6.03 42.65
N GLY A 179 17.79 6.41 43.64
CA GLY A 179 17.68 6.16 45.07
C GLY A 179 17.04 4.86 45.57
N SER A 180 17.88 4.04 46.23
CA SER A 180 17.45 3.13 47.29
C SER A 180 16.63 3.87 48.35
N CYS A 181 15.44 3.35 48.67
CA CYS A 181 14.82 3.56 49.97
C CYS A 181 15.06 2.28 50.79
N ASN A 182 15.82 2.43 51.88
CA ASN A 182 15.67 1.60 53.07
C ASN A 182 14.59 2.22 53.97
#